data_AF-A0AAN8WHF0-F1
#
_entry.id   AF-A0AAN8WHF0-F1
#
_cell.length_a   1.000
_cell.length_b   1.000
_cell.length_c   1.000
_cell.angle_alpha   90.00
_cell.angle_beta   90.00
_cell.angle_gamma   90.00
#
_symmetry.space_group_name_H-M   'P 1'
#
loop_
_entity.id
_entity.type
_entity.pdbx_description
1 polymer ?
#
loop_
_entity_poly.entity_id
_entity_poly.type
_entity_poly.pdbx_seq_one_letter_code
_entity_poly.pdbx_strand_id
1 'polypeptide(L)'
;SCEIGKCQNFSEAVLCHFRPSEECDREGSLVDELPTDNKDKNVRVCTLVDNEDDCVIHFTYQYNGSTTNYTICILKEKNCPIKRLNVVLLGVICAVVAIGLLTLILWRIFATLQDRRELAKFEEERKRAQYNSEDNPLYRNPVRLFHNPSFSRPHH
;
A
#
# COMPACT_ATOMS: atom_id res chain seq x y z
N SER A 1 6.25 43.14 -22.03
CA SER A 1 6.44 42.96 -20.58
C SER A 1 5.30 42.15 -20.02
N CYS A 2 5.60 40.99 -19.43
CA CYS A 2 4.60 40.26 -18.65
C CYS A 2 4.45 41.05 -17.34
N GLU A 3 3.31 41.70 -17.12
CA GLU A 3 3.02 42.30 -15.82
C GLU A 3 2.99 41.16 -14.79
N ILE A 4 3.93 41.18 -13.86
CA ILE A 4 3.93 40.29 -12.71
C ILE A 4 2.65 40.62 -11.93
N GLY A 5 1.61 39.80 -12.12
CA GLY A 5 0.29 40.05 -11.57
C GLY A 5 0.30 40.10 -10.04
N LYS A 6 -0.73 40.72 -9.45
CA LYS A 6 -0.89 40.89 -7.99
C LYS A 6 -1.29 39.60 -7.24
N CYS A 7 -1.14 38.42 -7.85
CA CYS A 7 -1.55 37.15 -7.25
C CYS A 7 -0.90 36.92 -5.87
N GLN A 8 0.36 37.34 -5.69
CA GLN A 8 1.09 37.15 -4.45
C GLN A 8 0.70 38.14 -3.35
N ASN A 9 0.08 39.27 -3.69
CA ASN A 9 -0.45 40.20 -2.68
C ASN A 9 -1.76 39.70 -2.09
N PHE A 10 -2.58 39.03 -2.91
CA PHE A 10 -3.89 38.53 -2.48
C PHE A 10 -3.83 37.15 -1.83
N SER A 11 -2.69 36.45 -1.89
CA SER A 11 -2.57 35.09 -1.35
C SER A 11 -2.90 34.99 0.13
N GLU A 12 -2.49 35.99 0.93
CA GLU A 12 -2.72 36.00 2.37
C GLU A 12 -4.21 36.20 2.72
N ALA A 13 -4.85 37.18 2.06
CA ALA A 13 -6.29 37.42 2.19
C ALA A 13 -7.13 36.22 1.72
N VAL A 14 -6.72 35.53 0.65
CA VAL A 14 -7.41 34.33 0.17
C VAL A 14 -7.25 33.17 1.16
N LEU A 15 -6.05 32.96 1.72
CA LEU A 15 -5.80 31.92 2.72
C LEU A 15 -6.62 32.14 3.99
N CYS A 16 -6.81 33.41 4.37
CA CYS A 16 -7.61 33.82 5.51
C CYS A 16 -9.07 33.31 5.49
N HIS A 17 -9.67 33.16 4.31
CA HIS A 17 -11.05 32.63 4.19
C HIS A 17 -11.15 31.16 4.65
N PHE A 18 -10.08 30.37 4.47
CA PHE A 18 -10.06 28.95 4.84
C PHE A 18 -9.48 28.72 6.23
N ARG A 19 -8.49 29.54 6.62
CA ARG A 19 -7.83 29.50 7.91
C ARG A 19 -7.91 30.88 8.55
N PRO A 20 -8.99 31.18 9.30
CA PRO A 20 -9.13 32.47 9.95
C PRO A 20 -8.07 32.62 11.06
N SER A 21 -7.33 33.72 11.04
CA SER A 21 -6.48 34.19 12.14
C SER A 21 -7.12 35.38 12.86
N GLU A 22 -6.57 35.80 14.00
CA GLU A 22 -7.10 36.93 14.79
C GLU A 22 -7.00 38.29 14.08
N GLU A 23 -6.11 38.44 13.10
CA GLU A 23 -5.84 39.70 12.40
C GLU A 23 -5.85 39.47 10.89
N CYS A 24 -7.06 39.43 10.33
CA CYS A 24 -7.27 38.81 9.04
C CYS A 24 -8.38 39.54 8.27
N ASP A 25 -8.00 40.30 7.24
CA ASP A 25 -8.95 41.04 6.42
C ASP A 25 -9.48 40.15 5.29
N ARG A 26 -10.76 39.80 5.37
CA ARG A 26 -11.40 38.88 4.41
C ARG A 26 -11.86 39.65 3.19
N GLU A 27 -10.91 40.00 2.35
CA GLU A 27 -11.21 40.60 1.05
C GLU A 27 -11.59 39.52 0.02
N GLY A 28 -12.62 39.80 -0.79
CA GLY A 28 -13.09 38.88 -1.83
C GLY A 28 -14.31 38.04 -1.46
N SER A 29 -14.87 37.39 -2.47
CA SER A 29 -16.12 36.64 -2.40
C SER A 29 -15.91 35.16 -2.73
N LEU A 30 -16.51 34.27 -1.93
CA LEU A 30 -16.51 32.83 -2.20
C LEU A 30 -17.56 32.52 -3.27
N VAL A 31 -17.14 31.84 -4.32
CA VAL A 31 -17.99 31.42 -5.44
C VAL A 31 -17.86 29.91 -5.65
N ASP A 32 -18.94 29.29 -6.10
CA ASP A 32 -18.95 27.85 -6.42
C ASP A 32 -18.26 27.57 -7.77
N GLU A 33 -18.29 28.53 -8.70
CA GLU A 33 -17.60 28.46 -9.99
C GLU A 33 -16.81 29.75 -10.24
N LEU A 34 -15.56 29.61 -10.70
CA LEU A 34 -14.75 30.76 -11.08
C LEU A 34 -15.13 31.24 -12.47
N PRO A 35 -15.20 32.57 -12.70
CA PRO A 35 -15.34 33.12 -14.04
C PRO A 35 -14.06 32.82 -14.84
N THR A 36 -14.07 31.74 -15.61
CA THR A 36 -13.00 31.35 -16.55
C THR A 36 -13.31 31.76 -17.99
N ASP A 37 -14.46 32.39 -18.25
CA ASP A 37 -14.88 32.70 -19.62
C ASP A 37 -13.90 33.71 -20.24
N ASN A 38 -13.22 33.27 -21.30
CA ASN A 38 -12.14 33.95 -22.04
C ASN A 38 -12.63 35.21 -22.80
N LYS A 39 -13.88 35.64 -22.55
CA LYS A 39 -14.49 36.84 -23.14
C LYS A 39 -14.01 38.10 -22.45
N ASP A 40 -13.72 38.04 -21.15
CA ASP A 40 -13.22 39.18 -20.39
C ASP A 40 -11.69 39.11 -20.27
N LYS A 41 -10.99 39.82 -21.16
CA LYS A 41 -9.52 39.95 -21.18
C LYS A 41 -8.90 40.49 -19.88
N ASN A 42 -9.73 40.89 -18.92
CA ASN A 42 -9.34 41.52 -17.66
C ASN A 42 -9.40 40.58 -16.45
N VAL A 43 -9.82 39.32 -16.64
CA VAL A 43 -9.83 38.33 -15.56
C VAL A 43 -8.46 37.65 -15.48
N ARG A 44 -7.85 37.68 -14.30
CA ARG A 44 -6.57 37.02 -14.02
C ARG A 44 -6.80 35.86 -13.07
N VAL A 45 -6.43 34.65 -13.52
CA VAL A 45 -6.49 33.43 -12.71
C VAL A 45 -5.18 33.28 -11.94
N CYS A 46 -5.29 33.01 -10.64
CA CYS A 46 -4.19 32.73 -9.74
C CYS A 46 -4.40 31.38 -9.06
N THR A 47 -3.30 30.71 -8.77
CA THR A 47 -3.29 29.43 -8.06
C THR A 47 -2.39 29.57 -6.85
N LEU A 48 -2.92 29.24 -5.67
CA LEU A 48 -2.21 29.21 -4.40
C LEU A 48 -2.08 27.77 -3.92
N VAL A 49 -0.94 27.42 -3.33
CA VAL A 49 -0.75 26.14 -2.66
C VAL A 49 -0.60 26.40 -1.17
N ASP A 50 -1.44 25.75 -0.37
CA ASP A 50 -1.35 25.77 1.09
C ASP A 50 -0.27 24.78 1.54
N ASN A 51 0.74 25.25 2.28
CA ASN A 51 1.88 24.45 2.73
C ASN A 51 1.53 23.41 3.80
N GLU A 52 0.43 23.55 4.53
CA GLU A 52 0.07 22.58 5.57
C GLU A 52 -0.61 21.34 4.96
N ASP A 53 -1.65 21.58 4.17
CA ASP A 53 -2.48 20.50 3.61
C ASP A 53 -2.02 20.08 2.21
N ASP A 54 -1.05 20.76 1.59
CA ASP A 54 -0.70 20.68 0.16
C ASP A 54 -1.93 20.91 -0.76
N CYS A 55 -2.93 21.66 -0.29
CA CYS A 55 -4.13 21.94 -1.06
C CYS A 55 -3.90 23.04 -2.08
N VAL A 56 -4.50 22.90 -3.26
CA VAL A 56 -4.51 23.90 -4.32
C VAL A 56 -5.79 24.71 -4.25
N ILE A 57 -5.65 26.02 -4.10
CA ILE A 57 -6.74 27.00 -4.05
C ILE A 57 -6.69 27.83 -5.33
N HIS A 58 -7.81 27.89 -6.03
CA HIS A 58 -7.96 28.71 -7.23
C HIS A 58 -8.74 29.98 -6.90
N PHE A 59 -8.24 31.12 -7.36
CA PHE A 59 -8.94 32.39 -7.24
C PHE A 59 -8.70 33.24 -8.49
N THR A 60 -9.58 34.19 -8.71
CA THR A 60 -9.48 35.15 -9.81
C THR A 60 -9.59 36.56 -9.27
N TYR A 61 -8.95 37.50 -9.94
CA TYR A 61 -9.19 38.92 -9.72
C TYR A 61 -9.40 39.64 -11.04
N GLN A 62 -10.29 40.63 -11.03
CA GLN A 62 -10.59 41.47 -12.20
C GLN A 62 -10.61 42.93 -11.81
N TYR A 63 -10.16 43.82 -12.69
CA TYR A 63 -10.24 45.26 -12.49
C TYR A 63 -11.60 45.81 -12.96
N ASN A 64 -12.29 46.56 -12.11
CA ASN A 64 -13.56 47.19 -12.44
C ASN A 64 -13.31 48.63 -12.92
N GLY A 65 -13.07 48.80 -14.23
CA GLY A 65 -12.92 50.10 -14.89
C GLY A 65 -11.65 50.92 -14.60
N SER A 66 -10.97 50.68 -13.47
CA SER A 66 -9.76 51.38 -13.00
C SER A 66 -8.73 50.43 -12.39
N THR A 67 -7.46 50.82 -12.33
CA THR A 67 -6.36 50.02 -11.73
C THR A 67 -6.46 49.87 -10.20
N THR A 68 -7.30 50.69 -9.54
CA THR A 68 -7.47 50.71 -8.08
C THR A 68 -8.62 49.86 -7.57
N ASN A 69 -9.69 49.67 -8.36
CA ASN A 69 -10.85 48.90 -7.95
C ASN A 69 -10.79 47.50 -8.57
N TYR A 70 -10.74 46.49 -7.72
CA TYR A 70 -10.69 45.09 -8.15
C TYR A 70 -11.76 44.26 -7.43
N THR A 71 -12.17 43.17 -8.05
CA THR A 71 -13.06 42.17 -7.46
C THR A 71 -12.34 40.83 -7.43
N ILE A 72 -12.27 40.22 -6.26
CA ILE A 72 -11.62 38.92 -6.05
C ILE A 72 -12.73 37.87 -5.87
N CYS A 73 -12.64 36.80 -6.66
CA CYS A 73 -13.51 35.63 -6.55
C CYS A 73 -12.66 34.42 -6.18
N ILE A 74 -13.04 33.74 -5.09
CA ILE A 74 -12.32 32.62 -4.51
C ILE A 74 -13.16 31.37 -4.71
N LEU A 75 -12.56 30.32 -5.26
CA LEU A 75 -13.25 29.04 -5.38
C LEU A 75 -13.44 28.44 -4.00
N LYS A 76 -14.70 28.17 -3.63
CA LYS A 76 -15.05 27.60 -2.32
C LYS A 76 -14.49 26.20 -2.12
N GLU A 77 -14.40 25.41 -3.17
CA GLU A 77 -13.88 24.04 -3.12
C GLU A 77 -12.37 24.02 -3.37
N LYS A 78 -11.59 23.61 -2.37
CA LYS A 78 -10.14 23.44 -2.47
C LYS A 78 -9.78 22.07 -3.04
N ASN A 79 -8.85 22.02 -3.99
CA ASN A 79 -8.39 20.76 -4.56
C ASN A 79 -7.22 20.22 -3.73
N CYS A 80 -7.50 19.29 -2.82
CA CYS A 80 -6.50 18.72 -1.91
C CYS A 80 -6.05 17.33 -2.37
N PRO A 81 -4.74 17.06 -2.44
CA PRO A 81 -4.26 15.70 -2.66
C PRO A 81 -4.67 14.82 -1.48
N ILE A 82 -5.20 13.62 -1.78
CA ILE A 82 -5.68 12.69 -0.76
C ILE A 82 -4.48 12.04 -0.05
N LYS A 83 -3.89 12.74 0.93
CA LYS A 83 -2.73 12.24 1.72
C LYS A 83 -3.05 10.93 2.47
N ARG A 84 -4.32 10.73 2.86
CA ARG A 84 -4.76 9.62 3.72
C ARG A 84 -4.92 8.27 3.00
N LEU A 85 -4.93 8.26 1.66
CA LEU A 85 -5.09 7.02 0.87
C LEU A 85 -3.94 6.03 1.16
N ASN A 86 -2.73 6.55 1.32
CA ASN A 86 -1.53 5.74 1.58
C ASN A 86 -1.61 5.02 2.95
N VAL A 87 -2.19 5.66 3.96
CA VAL A 87 -2.33 5.09 5.31
C VAL A 87 -3.34 3.94 5.31
N VAL A 88 -4.48 4.14 4.64
CA VAL A 88 -5.52 3.11 4.52
C VAL A 88 -4.98 1.92 3.72
N LEU A 89 -4.30 2.19 2.60
CA LEU A 89 -3.70 1.15 1.76
C LEU A 89 -2.68 0.31 2.53
N LEU A 90 -1.80 0.95 3.30
CA LEU A 90 -0.82 0.25 4.13
C LEU A 90 -1.49 -0.64 5.19
N GLY A 91 -2.54 -0.13 5.83
CA GLY A 91 -3.32 -0.88 6.82
C GLY A 91 -3.94 -2.15 6.22
N VAL A 92 -4.52 -2.05 5.03
CA VAL A 92 -5.11 -3.21 4.34
C VAL A 92 -4.05 -4.26 4.00
N ILE A 93 -2.89 -3.85 3.49
CA ILE A 93 -1.80 -4.78 3.16
C ILE A 93 -1.32 -5.51 4.41
N CYS A 94 -1.08 -4.78 5.51
CA CYS A 94 -0.65 -5.38 6.78
C CYS A 94 -1.68 -6.39 7.31
N ALA A 95 -2.98 -6.09 7.20
CA ALA A 95 -4.04 -7.00 7.64
C ALA A 95 -4.06 -8.29 6.82
N VAL A 96 -3.97 -8.21 5.49
CA VAL A 96 -3.95 -9.38 4.60
C VAL A 96 -2.73 -10.25 4.88
N VAL A 97 -1.55 -9.64 5.05
CA VAL A 97 -0.32 -10.37 5.41
C VAL A 97 -0.47 -11.08 6.75
N ALA A 98 -1.02 -10.41 7.77
CA ALA A 98 -1.24 -11.01 9.08
C ALA A 98 -2.18 -12.24 9.01
N ILE A 99 -3.28 -12.14 8.25
CA ILE A 99 -4.22 -13.27 8.04
C ILE A 99 -3.52 -14.42 7.30
N GLY A 100 -2.73 -14.12 6.27
CA GLY A 100 -1.93 -15.11 5.55
C GLY A 100 -0.93 -15.84 6.46
N LEU A 101 -0.26 -15.12 7.35
CA LEU A 101 0.66 -15.72 8.31
C LEU A 101 -0.07 -16.59 9.33
N LEU A 102 -1.19 -16.13 9.87
CA LEU A 102 -1.99 -16.91 10.82
C LEU A 102 -2.49 -18.23 10.20
N THR A 103 -3.02 -18.17 8.98
CA THR A 103 -3.49 -19.37 8.26
C THR A 103 -2.34 -20.33 7.95
N LEU A 104 -1.17 -19.83 7.53
CA LEU A 104 0.02 -20.66 7.31
C LEU A 104 0.53 -21.31 8.61
N ILE A 105 0.53 -20.59 9.73
CA ILE A 105 0.92 -21.14 11.03
C ILE A 105 -0.03 -22.26 11.43
N LEU A 106 -1.35 -22.04 11.32
CA LEU A 106 -2.34 -23.07 11.63
C LEU A 106 -2.20 -24.29 10.72
N TRP A 107 -2.03 -24.08 9.42
CA TRP A 107 -1.81 -25.16 8.46
C TRP A 107 -0.53 -25.96 8.76
N ARG A 108 0.58 -25.28 9.09
CA ARG A 108 1.84 -25.91 9.49
C ARG A 108 1.67 -26.75 10.75
N ILE A 109 0.98 -26.24 11.77
CA ILE A 109 0.70 -26.97 13.01
C ILE A 109 -0.13 -28.21 12.69
N PHE A 110 -1.20 -28.08 11.90
CA PHE A 110 -2.03 -29.21 11.50
C PHE A 110 -1.23 -30.27 10.73
N ALA A 111 -0.43 -29.86 9.74
CA ALA A 111 0.40 -30.75 8.93
C ALA A 111 1.42 -31.51 9.78
N THR A 112 2.11 -30.84 10.71
CA THR A 112 3.08 -31.49 11.60
C THR A 112 2.44 -32.49 12.56
N LEU A 113 1.20 -32.26 13.01
CA LEU A 113 0.47 -33.23 13.82
C LEU A 113 0.05 -34.46 13.02
N GLN A 114 -0.41 -34.28 11.79
CA GLN A 114 -0.76 -35.37 10.89
C GLN A 114 0.46 -36.25 10.59
N ASP A 115 1.57 -35.61 10.24
CA ASP A 115 2.84 -36.28 9.95
C ASP A 115 3.34 -37.09 11.16
N ARG A 116 3.29 -36.54 12.38
CA ARG A 116 3.65 -37.28 13.60
C ARG A 116 2.72 -38.45 13.92
N ARG A 117 1.42 -38.34 13.62
CA ARG A 117 0.46 -39.43 13.81
C ARG A 117 0.71 -40.58 12.85
N GLU A 118 1.01 -40.27 11.60
CA GLU A 118 1.34 -41.27 10.58
C GLU A 118 2.67 -41.93 10.88
N LEU A 119 3.69 -41.15 11.28
CA LEU A 119 4.99 -41.68 11.68
C LEU A 119 4.89 -42.68 12.84
N ALA A 120 4.11 -42.37 13.88
CA ALA A 120 3.93 -43.29 15.01
C ALA A 120 3.32 -44.64 14.59
N LYS A 121 2.36 -44.62 13.65
CA LYS A 121 1.77 -45.83 13.08
C LYS A 121 2.79 -46.62 12.26
N PHE A 122 3.58 -45.95 11.43
CA PHE A 122 4.64 -46.61 10.64
C PHE A 122 5.71 -47.26 11.53
N GLU A 123 6.12 -46.60 12.61
CA GLU A 123 7.10 -47.17 13.54
C GLU A 123 6.57 -48.43 14.25
N GLU A 124 5.29 -48.42 14.64
CA GLU A 124 4.63 -49.60 15.21
C GLU A 124 4.53 -50.74 14.21
N GLU A 125 4.13 -50.46 12.96
CA GLU A 125 4.08 -51.45 11.89
C GLU A 125 5.46 -52.04 11.58
N ARG A 126 6.52 -51.22 11.53
CA ARG A 126 7.90 -51.70 11.32
C ARG A 126 8.38 -52.58 12.48
N LYS A 127 8.11 -52.20 13.74
CA LYS A 127 8.49 -53.00 14.92
C LYS A 127 7.75 -54.34 14.94
N ARG A 128 6.45 -54.35 14.62
CA ARG A 128 5.66 -55.60 14.49
C ARG A 128 6.14 -56.47 13.34
N ALA A 129 6.50 -55.89 12.20
CA ALA A 129 7.03 -56.63 11.06
C ALA A 129 8.40 -57.27 11.34
N GLN A 130 9.28 -56.59 12.10
CA GLN A 130 10.56 -57.15 12.55
C GLN A 130 10.35 -58.33 13.51
N TYR A 131 9.52 -58.14 14.54
CA TYR A 131 9.19 -59.19 15.52
C TYR A 131 8.58 -60.43 14.84
N ASN A 132 7.63 -60.25 13.91
CA ASN A 132 7.03 -61.34 13.13
C ASN A 132 8.01 -62.05 12.17
N SER A 133 9.11 -61.40 11.77
CA SER A 133 10.14 -62.02 10.94
C SER A 133 11.11 -62.87 11.75
N GLU A 134 11.28 -62.58 13.04
CA GLU A 134 12.14 -63.34 13.97
C GLU A 134 11.41 -64.56 14.58
N ASP A 135 10.09 -64.47 14.80
CA ASP A 135 9.29 -65.56 15.39
C ASP A 135 8.75 -66.58 14.36
N ASN A 136 8.96 -66.37 13.05
CA ASN A 136 8.50 -67.31 12.02
C ASN A 136 9.63 -68.27 11.57
N PRO A 137 9.58 -69.57 11.94
CA PRO A 137 10.61 -70.54 11.57
C PRO A 137 10.73 -70.82 10.06
N LEU A 138 9.87 -70.22 9.22
CA LEU A 138 9.91 -70.32 7.75
C LEU A 138 10.52 -69.08 7.05
N TYR A 139 10.91 -68.02 7.77
CA TYR A 139 11.41 -66.79 7.16
C TYR A 139 12.87 -66.93 6.68
N ARG A 140 13.10 -66.74 5.37
CA ARG A 140 14.43 -66.79 4.75
C ARG A 140 14.83 -65.41 4.28
N ASN A 141 15.88 -64.84 4.87
CA ASN A 141 16.37 -63.50 4.53
C ASN A 141 16.77 -63.44 3.03
N PRO A 142 16.16 -62.57 2.19
CA PRO A 142 16.42 -62.53 0.75
C PRO A 142 17.73 -61.82 0.38
N VAL A 143 18.71 -61.76 1.29
CA VAL A 143 20.06 -61.29 0.96
C VAL A 143 20.71 -62.33 0.05
N ARG A 144 20.60 -62.11 -1.26
CA ARG A 144 21.37 -62.86 -2.25
C ARG A 144 22.83 -62.43 -2.11
N LEU A 145 23.63 -63.22 -1.41
CA LEU A 145 25.08 -63.10 -1.45
C LEU A 145 25.51 -63.43 -2.89
N PHE A 146 25.65 -62.41 -3.75
CA PHE A 146 26.09 -62.61 -5.13
C PHE A 146 27.59 -62.88 -5.10
N HIS A 147 27.97 -64.16 -5.09
CA HIS A 147 29.36 -64.56 -5.18
C HIS A 147 29.85 -64.23 -6.60
N ASN A 148 30.76 -63.26 -6.75
CA ASN A 148 31.34 -62.90 -8.03
C ASN A 148 32.49 -63.87 -8.37
N PRO A 149 32.32 -64.81 -9.30
CA PRO A 149 33.36 -65.80 -9.63
C PRO A 149 34.57 -65.20 -10.38
N SER A 150 34.52 -63.92 -10.80
CA SER A 150 35.64 -63.28 -11.52
C SER A 150 36.72 -62.71 -10.60
N PHE A 151 36.52 -62.66 -9.28
CA PHE A 151 37.50 -62.07 -8.35
C PHE A 151 38.54 -63.06 -7.80
N SER A 152 38.42 -64.35 -8.12
CA SER A 152 39.26 -65.44 -7.59
C SER A 152 40.29 -65.99 -8.58
N ARG A 153 40.53 -65.34 -9.74
CA ARG A 153 41.63 -65.72 -10.63
C ARG A 153 42.86 -64.82 -10.40
N PRO A 154 43.97 -65.35 -9.86
CA PRO A 154 45.25 -64.64 -9.88
C PRO A 154 45.73 -64.55 -11.34
N HIS A 155 46.13 -63.36 -11.76
CA HIS A 155 46.99 -63.21 -12.93
C HIS A 155 48.28 -63.99 -12.70
N HIS A 156 48.63 -64.86 -13.64
CA HIS A 156 49.96 -65.44 -13.75
C HIS A 156 50.51 -65.20 -15.16
#